data_AF-A0A228QTA4-F1
#
_entry.id   AF-A0A228QTA4-F1
#
_cell.length_a   1.000
_cell.length_b   1.000
_cell.length_c   1.000
_cell.angle_alpha   90.00
_cell.angle_beta   90.00
_cell.angle_gamma   90.00
#
_symmetry.space_group_name_H-M   'P 1'
#
loop_
_entity.id
_entity.type
_entity.pdbx_description
1 polymer ?
#
loop_
_entity_poly.entity_id
_entity_poly.type
_entity_poly.pdbx_seq_one_letter_code
_entity_poly.pdbx_strand_id
1 'polypeptide(L)'
;MHDITDRIITLSSLFDALRKQTDWRRQLTPRQVGEITALFDPVALKQAVWRGLGNLHALPWIYHADRNDVTELRPRGVVTITGYSLQAQWRGVLLAWLTGNRVAVESEFVSFWEAVAEVAAQQRTFLPFVFSLNPEPDDGSLRVEVPPLHLPDDGNAEDPGAIRYRIGPGTAVPYPLELDLSHSWSAVLVEKTYLAGTSLTDARRQASTASRSLRLDSRVRFLFHEIRQLPYYRGLTLPDTISTFGDFPVLDKATLEAHSPPYGNGMGSGALPTGEVLVSGSSGGKKRYIPYSRHDWQSMLQEAVQMLYDSGLTPGDKVVNTLYGGHLYGGMLTSSQELALMPVESYTVGQNVTPEELVHLRQAFGINVVIGIPSLLETLLDGAKRIDPAFRIEKVIYGGAAWQESRKRWLKTEFGVSVVRSILAANDGAQIGYQPEDLGGTVHLLVDDYNYVEIVDDDGKPVPDGQQGHILITNWQKFEYPLVRYRIGDLGRIVAHSQGRALEYLGRGDGLIILNGRQALYHQEIVDALAHVPIIQLQLSIRRQRQYETLQVNVESPEHLDTRGLTKHLIDTLPALQSYDMVSDQLLQFEVEVVQLAQGTLTRNPVSGKVRLVEDHRQSDLETAS
;
A
#
# COMPACT_ATOMS: atom_id res chain seq x y z
N MET A 1 13.39 22.89 -2.11
CA MET A 1 11.90 22.87 -2.07
C MET A 1 11.52 21.81 -1.05
N HIS A 2 10.75 22.16 -0.02
CA HIS A 2 10.34 21.22 1.01
C HIS A 2 9.05 20.49 0.64
N ASP A 3 8.93 19.23 1.07
CA ASP A 3 7.78 18.37 0.83
C ASP A 3 6.50 18.93 1.47
N ILE A 4 5.35 18.67 0.85
CA ILE A 4 4.07 19.15 1.35
C ILE A 4 3.71 18.54 2.71
N THR A 5 4.12 17.31 2.98
CA THR A 5 3.82 16.64 4.25
C THR A 5 4.48 17.33 5.44
N ASP A 6 5.73 17.78 5.27
CA ASP A 6 6.42 18.62 6.27
C ASP A 6 5.72 19.97 6.48
N ARG A 7 5.16 20.55 5.42
CA ARG A 7 4.37 21.79 5.50
C ARG A 7 3.09 21.57 6.30
N ILE A 8 2.39 20.46 6.08
CA ILE A 8 1.18 20.09 6.82
C ILE A 8 1.49 19.94 8.31
N ILE A 9 2.55 19.20 8.67
CA ILE A 9 3.01 19.04 10.08
C ILE A 9 3.26 20.41 10.72
N THR A 10 3.94 21.27 9.98
CA THR A 10 4.34 22.61 10.42
C THR A 10 3.12 23.51 10.66
N LEU A 11 2.17 23.56 9.73
CA LEU A 11 0.90 24.29 9.90
C LEU A 11 0.05 23.73 11.04
N SER A 12 0.01 22.40 11.17
CA SER A 12 -0.75 21.74 12.24
C SER A 12 -0.22 22.14 13.62
N SER A 13 1.11 22.19 13.76
CA SER A 13 1.78 22.64 14.98
C SER A 13 1.52 24.13 15.27
N LEU A 14 1.53 24.98 14.23
CA LEU A 14 1.18 26.39 14.36
C LEU A 14 -0.27 26.58 14.81
N PHE A 15 -1.22 25.83 14.24
CA PHE A 15 -2.63 25.93 14.60
C PHE A 15 -2.86 25.53 16.06
N ASP A 16 -2.24 24.44 16.51
CA ASP A 16 -2.30 24.02 17.91
C ASP A 16 -1.75 25.09 18.87
N ALA A 17 -0.68 25.77 18.49
CA ALA A 17 -0.09 26.85 19.27
C ALA A 17 -1.00 28.10 19.30
N LEU A 18 -1.52 28.52 18.15
CA LEU A 18 -2.44 29.66 18.02
C LEU A 18 -3.78 29.43 18.74
N ARG A 19 -4.24 28.19 18.88
CA ARG A 19 -5.43 27.89 19.70
C ARG A 19 -5.18 28.09 21.20
N LYS A 20 -3.94 27.87 21.67
CA LYS A 20 -3.55 27.97 23.08
C LYS A 20 -3.16 29.39 23.49
N GLN A 21 -2.45 30.11 22.62
CA GLN A 21 -2.07 31.49 22.84
C GLN A 21 -3.19 32.43 22.37
N THR A 22 -3.57 33.42 23.18
CA THR A 22 -4.73 34.28 22.87
C THR A 22 -4.35 35.72 22.51
N ASP A 23 -3.06 36.03 22.45
CA ASP A 23 -2.58 37.40 22.23
C ASP A 23 -2.91 37.96 20.85
N TRP A 24 -3.00 37.11 19.82
CA TRP A 24 -3.45 37.48 18.48
C TRP A 24 -4.92 37.95 18.44
N ARG A 25 -5.71 37.72 19.49
CA ARG A 25 -7.10 38.21 19.60
C ARG A 25 -7.18 39.69 19.94
N ARG A 26 -6.08 40.30 20.37
CA ARG A 26 -6.03 41.72 20.71
C ARG A 26 -6.36 42.54 19.46
N GLN A 27 -7.18 43.57 19.62
CA GLN A 27 -7.60 44.48 18.55
C GLN A 27 -8.46 43.85 17.44
N LEU A 28 -8.88 42.58 17.60
CA LEU A 28 -9.89 41.96 16.74
C LEU A 28 -11.28 42.05 17.37
N THR A 29 -12.30 42.23 16.53
CA THR A 29 -13.70 42.13 16.96
C THR A 29 -14.05 40.68 17.34
N PRO A 30 -15.06 40.45 18.20
CA PRO A 30 -15.52 39.10 18.53
C PRO A 30 -15.87 38.25 17.29
N ARG A 31 -16.44 38.87 16.26
CA ARG A 31 -16.74 38.23 14.98
C ARG A 31 -15.45 37.74 14.29
N GLN A 32 -14.46 38.61 14.13
CA GLN A 32 -13.17 38.25 13.51
C GLN A 32 -12.44 37.16 14.29
N VAL A 33 -12.48 37.20 15.63
CA VAL A 33 -11.92 36.13 16.47
C VAL A 33 -12.61 34.80 16.20
N GLY A 34 -13.94 34.79 16.12
CA GLY A 34 -14.72 33.59 15.80
C GLY A 34 -14.38 33.02 14.42
N GLU A 35 -14.35 33.87 13.40
CA GLU A 35 -14.03 33.50 12.01
C GLU A 35 -12.61 32.92 11.88
N ILE A 36 -11.61 33.53 12.51
CA ILE A 36 -10.21 33.07 12.46
C ILE A 36 -10.00 31.81 13.30
N THR A 37 -10.57 31.74 14.51
CA THR A 37 -10.45 30.54 15.36
C THR A 37 -10.99 29.30 14.64
N ALA A 38 -12.07 29.44 13.88
CA ALA A 38 -12.66 28.35 13.10
C ALA A 38 -11.71 27.79 12.03
N LEU A 39 -10.72 28.55 11.59
CA LEU A 39 -9.72 28.13 10.60
C LEU A 39 -8.47 27.49 11.23
N PHE A 40 -8.32 27.52 12.56
CA PHE A 40 -7.23 26.86 13.27
C PHE A 40 -7.62 25.43 13.64
N ASP A 41 -7.79 24.58 12.63
CA ASP A 41 -8.12 23.16 12.82
C ASP A 41 -7.17 22.27 12.02
N PRO A 42 -6.20 21.61 12.70
CA PRO A 42 -5.26 20.69 12.04
C PRO A 42 -5.94 19.52 11.33
N VAL A 43 -7.04 19.00 11.88
CA VAL A 43 -7.76 17.86 11.31
C VAL A 43 -8.50 18.31 10.05
N ALA A 44 -9.20 19.44 10.12
CA ALA A 44 -9.88 20.01 8.96
C ALA A 44 -8.88 20.36 7.85
N LEU A 45 -7.72 20.94 8.18
CA LEU A 45 -6.65 21.21 7.22
C LEU A 45 -6.22 19.93 6.51
N LYS A 46 -5.85 18.88 7.24
CA LYS A 46 -5.41 17.61 6.64
C LYS A 46 -6.47 17.02 5.71
N GLN A 47 -7.73 16.97 6.16
CA GLN A 47 -8.85 16.51 5.34
C GLN A 47 -9.07 17.37 4.10
N ALA A 48 -8.83 18.67 4.18
CA ALA A 48 -8.89 19.59 3.05
C ALA A 48 -7.80 19.29 2.02
N VAL A 49 -6.56 19.10 2.48
CA VAL A 49 -5.43 18.77 1.61
C VAL A 49 -5.65 17.42 0.93
N TRP A 50 -6.08 16.40 1.68
CA TRP A 50 -6.39 15.09 1.12
C TRP A 50 -7.50 15.14 0.07
N ARG A 51 -8.60 15.86 0.34
CA ARG A 51 -9.69 15.99 -0.61
C ARG A 51 -9.31 16.81 -1.86
N GLY A 52 -8.56 17.89 -1.66
CA GLY A 52 -8.23 18.84 -2.73
C GLY A 52 -7.04 18.44 -3.59
N LEU A 53 -6.04 17.78 -3.00
CA LEU A 53 -4.78 17.43 -3.68
C LEU A 53 -4.58 15.92 -3.85
N GLY A 54 -5.40 15.08 -3.21
CA GLY A 54 -5.33 13.63 -3.34
C GLY A 54 -4.15 13.01 -2.60
N ASN A 55 -3.42 12.12 -3.27
CA ASN A 55 -2.26 11.42 -2.73
C ASN A 55 -1.09 12.38 -2.46
N LEU A 56 -0.88 12.71 -1.19
CA LEU A 56 0.17 13.65 -0.76
C LEU A 56 1.57 13.18 -1.12
N HIS A 57 1.79 11.86 -1.18
CA HIS A 57 3.09 11.27 -1.49
C HIS A 57 3.36 11.17 -3.00
N ALA A 58 2.37 11.50 -3.85
CA ALA A 58 2.54 11.73 -5.27
C ALA A 58 2.96 13.18 -5.58
N LEU A 59 2.74 14.14 -4.67
CA LEU A 59 3.09 15.54 -4.92
C LEU A 59 4.62 15.72 -5.11
N PRO A 60 5.04 16.63 -6.01
CA PRO A 60 4.26 17.65 -6.70
C PRO A 60 3.44 17.17 -7.92
N TRP A 61 3.35 15.87 -8.19
CA TRP A 61 2.58 15.33 -9.30
C TRP A 61 1.17 14.93 -8.90
N ILE A 62 0.17 15.42 -9.63
CA ILE A 62 -1.20 14.87 -9.63
C ILE A 62 -1.22 13.74 -10.66
N TYR A 63 -1.53 12.52 -10.24
CA TYR A 63 -1.62 11.36 -11.11
C TYR A 63 -3.00 11.22 -11.75
N HIS A 64 -3.03 11.05 -13.07
CA HIS A 64 -4.24 10.82 -13.88
C HIS A 64 -4.31 9.34 -14.27
N ALA A 65 -4.92 8.55 -13.39
CA ALA A 65 -5.04 7.10 -13.51
C ALA A 65 -5.78 6.65 -14.78
N ASP A 66 -6.65 7.49 -15.36
CA ASP A 66 -7.37 7.19 -16.60
C ASP A 66 -6.48 7.20 -17.85
N ARG A 67 -5.30 7.83 -17.78
CA ARG A 67 -4.39 8.02 -18.93
C ARG A 67 -2.97 7.56 -18.66
N ASN A 68 -2.64 7.27 -17.41
CA ASN A 68 -1.27 7.05 -16.94
C ASN A 68 -0.36 8.28 -17.14
N ASP A 69 -0.93 9.48 -16.97
CA ASP A 69 -0.23 10.76 -17.12
C ASP A 69 -0.10 11.47 -15.76
N VAL A 70 0.72 12.53 -15.70
CA VAL A 70 0.81 13.41 -14.53
C VAL A 70 0.63 14.88 -14.87
N THR A 71 0.11 15.64 -13.91
CA THR A 71 0.26 17.10 -13.87
C THR A 71 1.24 17.49 -12.78
N GLU A 72 2.34 18.13 -13.16
CA GLU A 72 3.29 18.70 -12.22
C GLU A 72 2.77 20.04 -11.69
N LEU A 73 2.78 20.20 -10.37
CA LEU A 73 2.47 21.45 -9.68
C LEU A 73 3.77 22.15 -9.27
N ARG A 74 4.00 23.36 -9.77
CA ARG A 74 5.15 24.18 -9.39
C ARG A 74 4.70 25.44 -8.66
N PRO A 75 5.35 25.84 -7.54
CA PRO A 75 5.07 27.11 -6.91
C PRO A 75 5.43 28.26 -7.87
N ARG A 76 4.68 29.37 -7.80
CA ARG A 76 4.97 30.61 -8.52
C ARG A 76 6.21 31.34 -8.01
N GLY A 77 6.68 31.00 -6.82
CA GLY A 77 7.82 31.66 -6.18
C GLY A 77 7.32 32.60 -5.09
N VAL A 78 7.18 33.89 -5.39
CA VAL A 78 6.71 34.91 -4.44
C VAL A 78 5.29 35.37 -4.81
N VAL A 79 4.37 35.25 -3.86
CA VAL A 79 2.96 35.64 -4.01
C VAL A 79 2.61 36.69 -2.97
N THR A 80 1.97 37.77 -3.38
CA THR A 80 1.45 38.82 -2.50
C THR A 80 -0.06 38.67 -2.37
N ILE A 81 -0.51 38.27 -1.19
CA ILE A 81 -1.92 38.12 -0.87
C ILE A 81 -2.51 39.49 -0.51
N THR A 82 -3.55 39.86 -1.23
CA THR A 82 -4.41 41.01 -0.92
C THR A 82 -5.81 40.50 -0.57
N GLY A 83 -6.52 41.19 0.31
CA GLY A 83 -7.88 40.78 0.67
C GLY A 83 -8.57 41.77 1.60
N TYR A 84 -9.89 41.88 1.46
CA TYR A 84 -10.74 42.82 2.21
C TYR A 84 -11.04 42.39 3.66
N SER A 85 -10.71 41.15 4.04
CA SER A 85 -10.91 40.64 5.39
C SER A 85 -9.73 39.82 5.87
N LEU A 86 -9.52 39.79 7.19
CA LEU A 86 -8.49 38.98 7.83
C LEU A 86 -8.61 37.49 7.47
N GLN A 87 -9.85 37.01 7.36
CA GLN A 87 -10.16 35.63 7.03
C GLN A 87 -9.73 35.25 5.60
N ALA A 88 -9.95 36.14 4.63
CA ALA A 88 -9.50 35.94 3.26
C ALA A 88 -7.97 35.96 3.17
N GLN A 89 -7.32 36.93 3.84
CA GLN A 89 -5.86 37.01 3.89
C GLN A 89 -5.24 35.74 4.49
N TRP A 90 -5.78 35.24 5.61
CA TRP A 90 -5.32 33.99 6.23
C TRP A 90 -5.43 32.80 5.28
N ARG A 91 -6.59 32.60 4.62
CA ARG A 91 -6.80 31.52 3.65
C ARG A 91 -5.80 31.58 2.50
N GLY A 92 -5.56 32.77 1.96
CA GLY A 92 -4.55 33.01 0.92
C GLY A 92 -3.16 32.59 1.37
N VAL A 93 -2.75 33.01 2.56
CA VAL A 93 -1.44 32.65 3.13
C VAL A 93 -1.28 31.16 3.31
N LEU A 94 -2.29 30.51 3.90
CA LEU A 94 -2.26 29.07 4.12
C LEU A 94 -2.06 28.31 2.81
N LEU A 95 -2.88 28.62 1.81
CA LEU A 95 -2.86 27.88 0.55
C LEU A 95 -1.60 28.18 -0.26
N ALA A 96 -1.17 29.44 -0.34
CA ALA A 96 0.04 29.84 -1.03
C ALA A 96 1.28 29.19 -0.41
N TRP A 97 1.37 29.19 0.92
CA TRP A 97 2.50 28.57 1.63
C TRP A 97 2.49 27.05 1.50
N LEU A 98 1.32 26.41 1.64
CA LEU A 98 1.18 24.96 1.48
C LEU A 98 1.61 24.49 0.08
N THR A 99 1.30 25.26 -0.95
CA THR A 99 1.66 24.98 -2.36
C THR A 99 3.11 25.30 -2.72
N GLY A 100 3.92 25.76 -1.77
CA GLY A 100 5.35 25.92 -1.98
C GLY A 100 5.84 27.36 -2.06
N ASN A 101 4.94 28.34 -2.07
CA ASN A 101 5.28 29.74 -2.31
C ASN A 101 5.86 30.42 -1.07
N ARG A 102 6.70 31.43 -1.31
CA ARG A 102 6.96 32.51 -0.35
C ARG A 102 5.78 33.47 -0.43
N VAL A 103 5.28 33.88 0.73
CA VAL A 103 4.05 34.66 0.80
C VAL A 103 4.32 36.01 1.47
N ALA A 104 3.91 37.07 0.79
CA ALA A 104 3.75 38.40 1.37
C ALA A 104 2.25 38.68 1.55
N VAL A 105 1.91 39.51 2.53
CA VAL A 105 0.51 39.89 2.80
C VAL A 105 0.45 41.41 2.94
N GLU A 106 -0.46 42.03 2.20
CA GLU A 106 -0.83 43.41 2.45
C GLU A 106 -2.02 43.43 3.41
N SER A 107 -1.82 43.98 4.61
CA SER A 107 -2.79 43.87 5.69
C SER A 107 -2.82 45.10 6.58
N GLU A 108 -4.03 45.54 6.95
CA GLU A 108 -4.26 46.48 8.04
C GLU A 108 -4.19 45.80 9.43
N PHE A 109 -4.24 44.46 9.49
CA PHE A 109 -4.24 43.67 10.71
C PHE A 109 -2.82 43.37 11.20
N VAL A 110 -1.96 44.39 11.27
CA VAL A 110 -0.52 44.23 11.59
C VAL A 110 -0.31 43.50 12.91
N SER A 111 -1.01 43.91 13.97
CA SER A 111 -0.93 43.31 15.31
C SER A 111 -1.25 41.81 15.32
N PHE A 112 -2.15 41.34 14.45
CA PHE A 112 -2.45 39.92 14.32
C PHE A 112 -1.28 39.16 13.71
N TRP A 113 -0.72 39.66 12.61
CA TRP A 113 0.40 39.02 11.94
C TRP A 113 1.68 39.04 12.77
N GLU A 114 1.91 40.09 13.56
CA GLU A 114 2.98 40.15 14.57
C GLU A 114 2.84 39.03 15.61
N ALA A 115 1.63 38.87 16.17
CA ALA A 115 1.37 37.81 17.15
C ALA A 115 1.53 36.41 16.53
N VAL A 116 1.05 36.20 15.30
CA VAL A 116 1.27 34.93 14.57
C VAL A 116 2.77 34.67 14.35
N ALA A 117 3.52 35.68 13.93
CA ALA A 117 4.96 35.57 13.73
C ALA A 117 5.70 35.23 15.02
N GLU A 118 5.31 35.82 16.15
CA GLU A 118 5.86 35.51 17.47
C GLU A 118 5.56 34.05 17.88
N VAL A 119 4.31 33.62 17.74
CA VAL A 119 3.90 32.22 18.03
C VAL A 119 4.71 31.26 17.17
N ALA A 120 4.87 31.57 15.89
CA ALA A 120 5.54 30.72 14.93
C ALA A 120 7.05 30.65 15.16
N ALA A 121 7.70 31.77 15.53
CA ALA A 121 9.12 31.82 15.87
C ALA A 121 9.47 30.97 17.11
N GLN A 122 8.50 30.73 17.99
CA GLN A 122 8.64 29.84 19.15
C GLN A 122 8.43 28.36 18.80
N GLN A 123 7.84 28.04 17.65
CA GLN A 123 7.61 26.64 17.25
C GLN A 123 8.89 25.99 16.75
N ARG A 124 9.21 24.82 17.31
CA ARG A 124 10.27 23.95 16.80
C ARG A 124 9.66 22.96 15.82
N THR A 125 9.60 23.33 14.55
CA THR A 125 9.11 22.50 13.44
C THR A 125 10.26 22.15 12.48
N PHE A 126 10.06 21.12 11.66
CA PHE A 126 11.04 20.73 10.63
C PHE A 126 11.23 21.81 9.56
N LEU A 127 10.20 22.63 9.33
CA LEU A 127 10.25 23.80 8.48
C LEU A 127 9.92 25.04 9.34
N PRO A 128 10.86 25.95 9.59
CA PRO A 128 10.55 27.17 10.33
C PRO A 128 9.67 28.08 9.47
N PHE A 129 8.69 28.73 10.11
CA PHE A 129 8.04 29.87 9.48
C PHE A 129 8.94 31.10 9.61
N VAL A 130 9.48 31.56 8.49
CA VAL A 130 10.24 32.81 8.44
C VAL A 130 9.27 33.94 8.11
N PHE A 131 8.93 34.74 9.11
CA PHE A 131 8.15 35.95 8.95
C PHE A 131 9.07 37.17 8.90
N SER A 132 8.82 38.06 7.94
CA SER A 132 9.42 39.39 7.90
C SER A 132 8.30 40.41 7.85
N LEU A 133 8.33 41.38 8.75
CA LEU A 133 7.43 42.52 8.71
C LEU A 133 8.04 43.59 7.81
N ASN A 134 7.22 44.21 6.96
CA ASN A 134 7.63 45.24 6.01
C ASN A 134 8.88 44.85 5.17
N PRO A 135 8.87 43.70 4.48
CA PRO A 135 9.98 43.35 3.60
C PRO A 135 10.10 44.35 2.46
N GLU A 136 11.28 44.43 1.83
CA GLU A 136 11.45 45.22 0.61
C GLU A 136 10.45 44.77 -0.46
N PRO A 137 9.84 45.72 -1.21
CA PRO A 137 8.90 45.37 -2.27
C PRO A 137 9.54 44.44 -3.29
N ASP A 138 8.87 43.33 -3.58
CA ASP A 138 9.23 42.45 -4.69
C ASP A 138 8.33 42.79 -5.89
N ASP A 139 8.85 43.67 -6.77
CA ASP A 139 8.15 44.16 -7.96
C ASP A 139 7.77 43.03 -8.95
N GLY A 140 8.33 41.83 -8.79
CA GLY A 140 8.01 40.63 -9.57
C GLY A 140 6.97 39.71 -8.92
N SER A 141 6.44 40.04 -7.73
CA SER A 141 5.52 39.18 -7.00
C SER A 141 4.13 39.10 -7.66
N LEU A 142 3.58 37.87 -7.72
CA LEU A 142 2.22 37.67 -8.21
C LEU A 142 1.22 38.15 -7.15
N ARG A 143 0.45 39.20 -7.45
CA ARG A 143 -0.61 39.69 -6.57
C ARG A 143 -1.88 38.85 -6.73
N VAL A 144 -2.42 38.36 -5.61
CA VAL A 144 -3.61 37.50 -5.60
C VAL A 144 -4.62 38.05 -4.60
N GLU A 145 -5.76 38.47 -5.13
CA GLU A 145 -6.91 38.92 -4.36
C GLU A 145 -7.78 37.73 -3.95
N VAL A 146 -7.93 37.51 -2.64
CA VAL A 146 -8.69 36.37 -2.10
C VAL A 146 -10.13 36.81 -1.77
N PRO A 147 -11.15 36.14 -2.31
CA PRO A 147 -12.54 36.49 -2.04
C PRO A 147 -12.94 36.15 -0.59
N PRO A 148 -13.86 36.93 0.02
CA PRO A 148 -14.40 36.61 1.32
C PRO A 148 -15.14 35.26 1.29
N LEU A 149 -15.14 34.53 2.41
CA LEU A 149 -16.00 33.37 2.57
C LEU A 149 -17.40 33.85 2.98
N HIS A 150 -18.41 33.59 2.15
CA HIS A 150 -19.80 33.88 2.49
C HIS A 150 -20.33 32.82 3.45
N LEU A 151 -20.89 33.28 4.58
CA LEU A 151 -21.44 32.38 5.58
C LEU A 151 -22.94 32.18 5.31
N PRO A 152 -23.50 31.01 5.65
CA PRO A 152 -24.87 30.65 5.25
C PRO A 152 -25.98 31.49 5.89
N ASP A 153 -25.68 32.20 6.98
CA ASP A 153 -26.62 33.14 7.62
C ASP A 153 -26.74 34.48 6.85
N ASP A 154 -25.89 34.71 5.84
CA ASP A 154 -26.02 35.84 4.92
C ASP A 154 -27.09 35.49 3.88
N GLY A 155 -28.35 35.84 4.16
CA GLY A 155 -29.58 35.45 3.44
C GLY A 155 -29.70 35.81 1.95
N ASN A 156 -28.60 35.90 1.20
CA ASN A 156 -28.50 35.97 -0.25
C ASN A 156 -27.19 35.28 -0.70
N ALA A 157 -27.21 33.96 -0.87
CA ALA A 157 -26.15 33.24 -1.56
C ALA A 157 -26.64 32.89 -2.98
N GLU A 158 -26.58 33.87 -3.90
CA GLU A 158 -26.80 33.63 -5.34
C GLU A 158 -25.54 33.07 -6.05
N ASP A 159 -24.41 32.94 -5.35
CA ASP A 159 -23.24 32.21 -5.84
C ASP A 159 -22.97 31.02 -4.90
N PRO A 160 -23.25 29.77 -5.32
CA PRO A 160 -23.19 28.61 -4.45
C PRO A 160 -21.76 28.11 -4.19
N GLY A 161 -20.73 28.92 -4.47
CA GLY A 161 -19.32 28.75 -4.10
C GLY A 161 -19.01 27.46 -3.32
N ALA A 162 -18.92 26.35 -4.05
CA ALA A 162 -18.40 25.04 -3.67
C ALA A 162 -18.87 24.33 -2.37
N ILE A 163 -19.82 24.80 -1.53
CA ILE A 163 -20.06 24.14 -0.21
C ILE A 163 -21.53 23.78 0.07
N ARG A 164 -21.79 22.51 0.39
CA ARG A 164 -23.02 22.02 1.05
C ARG A 164 -22.67 21.48 2.45
N TYR A 165 -23.45 21.83 3.47
CA TYR A 165 -23.32 21.25 4.82
C TYR A 165 -24.70 20.93 5.44
N ARG A 166 -24.71 20.06 6.44
CA ARG A 166 -25.87 19.73 7.30
C ARG A 166 -25.46 19.94 8.76
N ILE A 167 -26.04 20.93 9.44
CA ILE A 167 -25.88 21.11 10.89
C ILE A 167 -26.83 20.15 11.61
N GLY A 168 -26.30 19.30 12.48
CA GLY A 168 -27.08 18.66 13.54
C GLY A 168 -27.19 19.60 14.75
N PRO A 169 -28.33 19.64 15.46
CA PRO A 169 -28.49 20.53 16.61
C PRO A 169 -27.45 20.20 17.70
N GLY A 170 -26.67 21.19 18.15
CA GLY A 170 -25.79 21.06 19.33
C GLY A 170 -24.31 20.77 19.07
N THR A 171 -23.84 20.77 17.82
CA THR A 171 -22.39 20.74 17.53
C THR A 171 -21.98 22.05 16.85
N ALA A 172 -21.10 22.81 17.50
CA ALA A 172 -20.38 23.90 16.84
C ALA A 172 -19.37 23.26 15.88
N VAL A 173 -19.77 23.02 14.64
CA VAL A 173 -18.86 22.51 13.61
C VAL A 173 -18.29 23.72 12.85
N PRO A 174 -16.99 24.01 12.93
CA PRO A 174 -16.38 25.00 12.05
C PRO A 174 -16.33 24.45 10.63
N TYR A 175 -16.41 25.36 9.66
CA TYR A 175 -16.26 25.15 8.22
C TYR A 175 -15.25 24.04 7.90
N PRO A 176 -15.58 23.03 7.08
CA PRO A 176 -14.51 22.27 6.46
C PRO A 176 -13.72 23.27 5.61
N LEU A 177 -12.46 23.49 5.95
CA LEU A 177 -11.54 24.11 5.01
C LEU A 177 -11.61 23.25 3.74
N GLU A 178 -11.91 23.86 2.59
CA GLU A 178 -11.88 23.18 1.31
C GLU A 178 -10.73 23.77 0.49
N LEU A 179 -9.91 22.88 -0.07
CA LEU A 179 -8.86 23.27 -1.00
C LEU A 179 -9.31 22.93 -2.41
N ASP A 180 -9.65 23.96 -3.16
CA ASP A 180 -9.97 23.85 -4.57
C ASP A 180 -8.94 24.66 -5.35
N LEU A 181 -8.02 23.99 -6.04
CA LEU A 181 -7.05 24.63 -6.94
C LEU A 181 -7.61 24.90 -8.33
N SER A 182 -8.90 24.68 -8.59
CA SER A 182 -9.57 25.01 -9.85
C SER A 182 -10.24 26.39 -9.83
N HIS A 183 -10.55 26.92 -8.65
CA HIS A 183 -11.10 28.27 -8.50
C HIS A 183 -10.11 29.35 -9.00
N SER A 184 -10.64 30.42 -9.60
CA SER A 184 -9.85 31.51 -10.23
C SER A 184 -8.72 32.08 -9.36
N TRP A 185 -8.97 32.43 -8.09
CA TRP A 185 -7.96 33.01 -7.21
C TRP A 185 -6.89 32.01 -6.73
N SER A 186 -7.24 30.74 -6.55
CA SER A 186 -6.33 29.71 -6.03
C SER A 186 -5.56 29.01 -7.13
N ALA A 187 -6.14 28.89 -8.33
CA ALA A 187 -5.52 28.26 -9.50
C ALA A 187 -4.21 28.96 -9.92
N VAL A 188 -4.09 30.26 -9.65
CA VAL A 188 -2.89 31.03 -10.01
C VAL A 188 -1.71 30.81 -9.04
N LEU A 189 -1.95 30.27 -7.83
CA LEU A 189 -0.92 30.03 -6.81
C LEU A 189 0.10 28.96 -7.21
N VAL A 190 -0.25 28.12 -8.17
CA VAL A 190 0.63 27.10 -8.75
C VAL A 190 0.63 27.23 -10.26
N GLU A 191 1.77 26.96 -10.86
CA GLU A 191 1.84 26.61 -12.27
C GLU A 191 1.52 25.12 -12.41
N LYS A 192 0.65 24.78 -13.36
CA LYS A 192 0.26 23.40 -13.65
C LYS A 192 0.81 23.03 -15.02
N THR A 193 1.67 22.03 -15.08
CA THR A 193 2.21 21.51 -16.35
C THR A 193 1.70 20.09 -16.54
N TYR A 194 0.84 19.89 -17.55
CA TYR A 194 0.40 18.55 -17.93
C TYR A 194 1.49 17.86 -18.75
N LEU A 195 1.95 16.70 -18.27
CA LEU A 195 3.01 15.90 -18.88
C LEU A 195 2.37 14.65 -19.51
N ALA A 196 1.86 14.82 -20.73
CA ALA A 196 1.27 13.74 -21.50
C ALA A 196 2.31 12.65 -21.81
N GLY A 197 1.93 11.38 -21.61
CA GLY A 197 2.79 10.22 -21.80
C GLY A 197 3.87 10.04 -20.71
N THR A 198 3.81 10.82 -19.63
CA THR A 198 4.76 10.69 -18.50
C THR A 198 4.03 10.04 -17.33
N SER A 199 4.43 8.81 -17.01
CA SER A 199 3.90 8.09 -15.85
C SER A 199 4.36 8.71 -14.52
N LEU A 200 3.65 8.42 -13.42
CA LEU A 200 4.08 8.85 -12.09
C LEU A 200 5.43 8.22 -11.71
N THR A 201 5.63 6.97 -12.09
CA THR A 201 6.91 6.25 -11.91
C THR A 201 8.05 7.00 -12.60
N ASP A 202 7.88 7.41 -13.86
CA ASP A 202 8.92 8.11 -14.61
C ASP A 202 9.18 9.51 -14.05
N ALA A 203 8.12 10.25 -13.71
CA ALA A 203 8.25 11.56 -13.07
C ALA A 203 9.05 11.48 -11.76
N ARG A 204 8.76 10.47 -10.92
CA ARG A 204 9.48 10.22 -9.66
C ARG A 204 10.94 9.81 -9.89
N ARG A 205 11.24 9.08 -10.97
CA ARG A 205 12.62 8.65 -11.33
C ARG A 205 13.48 9.79 -11.87
N GLN A 206 12.88 10.73 -12.60
CA GLN A 206 13.59 11.91 -13.13
C GLN A 206 13.97 12.91 -12.03
N ALA A 207 13.39 12.80 -10.82
CA ALA A 207 13.76 13.62 -9.69
C ALA A 207 15.18 13.31 -9.18
N SER A 208 15.90 14.35 -8.72
CA SER A 208 17.27 14.19 -8.21
C SER A 208 17.36 13.27 -6.97
N THR A 209 18.51 12.63 -6.76
CA THR A 209 18.78 11.80 -5.56
C THR A 209 18.56 12.55 -4.25
N ALA A 210 18.94 13.83 -4.20
CA ALA A 210 18.72 14.70 -3.05
C ALA A 210 17.22 14.91 -2.78
N SER A 211 16.43 15.12 -3.83
CA SER A 211 14.97 15.22 -3.75
C SER A 211 14.32 13.92 -3.26
N ARG A 212 14.83 12.76 -3.69
CA ARG A 212 14.33 11.44 -3.26
C ARG A 212 14.59 11.19 -1.77
N SER A 213 15.79 11.50 -1.29
CA SER A 213 16.16 11.33 0.13
C SER A 213 15.31 12.22 1.03
N LEU A 214 15.17 13.50 0.65
CA LEU A 214 14.31 14.43 1.37
C LEU A 214 12.85 13.94 1.46
N ARG A 215 12.29 13.42 0.35
CA ARG A 215 10.93 12.87 0.30
C ARG A 215 10.75 11.67 1.23
N LEU A 216 11.74 10.78 1.31
CA LEU A 216 11.70 9.65 2.25
C LEU A 216 11.73 10.13 3.71
N ASP A 217 12.58 11.10 4.04
CA ASP A 217 12.60 11.66 5.39
C ASP A 217 11.28 12.37 5.74
N SER A 218 10.68 13.10 4.79
CA SER A 218 9.35 13.71 4.97
C SER A 218 8.26 12.66 5.18
N ARG A 219 8.30 11.53 4.46
CA ARG A 219 7.42 10.37 4.67
C ARG A 219 7.55 9.79 6.08
N VAL A 220 8.78 9.59 6.56
CA VAL A 220 9.06 9.13 7.92
C VAL A 220 8.42 10.09 8.92
N ARG A 221 8.71 11.39 8.82
CA ARG A 221 8.15 12.39 9.72
C ARG A 221 6.63 12.44 9.70
N PHE A 222 6.02 12.35 8.53
CA PHE A 222 4.57 12.38 8.39
C PHE A 222 3.90 11.15 9.00
N LEU A 223 4.41 9.96 8.69
CA LEU A 223 3.93 8.72 9.27
C LEU A 223 3.99 8.79 10.81
N PHE A 224 5.15 9.14 11.37
CA PHE A 224 5.29 9.24 12.82
C PHE A 224 4.50 10.38 13.44
N HIS A 225 4.29 11.49 12.73
CA HIS A 225 3.41 12.55 13.18
C HIS A 225 1.95 12.10 13.33
N GLU A 226 1.45 11.27 12.42
CA GLU A 226 0.09 10.73 12.46
C GLU A 226 -0.04 9.63 13.52
N ILE A 227 0.89 8.68 13.57
CA ILE A 227 0.72 7.47 14.41
C ILE A 227 1.11 7.71 15.88
N ARG A 228 1.87 8.76 16.22
CA ARG A 228 2.30 9.04 17.62
C ARG A 228 1.17 9.13 18.65
N GLN A 229 -0.04 9.41 18.19
CA GLN A 229 -1.22 9.54 19.06
C GLN A 229 -1.84 8.17 19.41
N LEU A 230 -1.56 7.15 18.60
CA LEU A 230 -2.09 5.80 18.78
C LEU A 230 -1.51 5.17 20.05
N PRO A 231 -2.30 4.41 20.83
CA PRO A 231 -1.87 3.88 22.13
C PRO A 231 -0.53 3.10 22.10
N TYR A 232 -0.31 2.25 21.09
CA TYR A 232 0.91 1.45 20.97
C TYR A 232 2.16 2.29 20.68
N TYR A 233 2.03 3.32 19.85
CA TYR A 233 3.15 4.16 19.43
C TYR A 233 3.44 5.31 20.41
N ARG A 234 2.52 5.57 21.35
CA ARG A 234 2.65 6.65 22.33
C ARG A 234 3.83 6.42 23.27
N GLY A 235 4.74 7.39 23.31
CA GLY A 235 5.91 7.34 24.21
C GLY A 235 7.11 6.58 23.65
N LEU A 236 7.01 5.99 22.46
CA LEU A 236 8.17 5.47 21.74
C LEU A 236 9.03 6.62 21.22
N THR A 237 10.34 6.39 21.12
CA THR A 237 11.24 7.32 20.42
C THR A 237 11.02 7.16 18.93
N LEU A 238 10.48 8.19 18.29
CA LEU A 238 10.08 8.13 16.88
C LEU A 238 11.18 8.73 16.00
N PRO A 239 11.63 8.04 14.94
CA PRO A 239 12.63 8.57 14.02
C PRO A 239 12.03 9.68 13.16
N ASP A 240 12.89 10.56 12.67
CA ASP A 240 12.55 11.70 11.80
C ASP A 240 13.29 11.66 10.44
N THR A 241 14.16 10.67 10.26
CA THR A 241 14.92 10.42 9.03
C THR A 241 15.03 8.93 8.75
N ILE A 242 15.21 8.57 7.48
CA ILE A 242 15.41 7.19 7.04
C ILE A 242 16.69 6.58 7.64
N SER A 243 17.71 7.39 7.91
CA SER A 243 18.97 6.94 8.54
C SER A 243 18.79 6.44 9.98
N THR A 244 17.84 7.02 10.72
CA THR A 244 17.51 6.60 12.10
C THR A 244 16.41 5.53 12.16
N PHE A 245 15.79 5.23 11.02
CA PHE A 245 14.66 4.31 10.94
C PHE A 245 15.04 2.88 11.35
N GLY A 246 16.31 2.51 11.13
CA GLY A 246 16.96 1.26 11.55
C GLY A 246 16.85 0.92 13.04
N ASP A 247 16.69 1.94 13.89
CA ASP A 247 16.65 1.80 15.34
C ASP A 247 15.23 1.70 15.90
N PHE A 248 14.21 1.94 15.06
CA PHE A 248 12.83 1.71 15.46
C PHE A 248 12.58 0.21 15.63
N PRO A 249 11.81 -0.23 16.65
CA PRO A 249 11.57 -1.66 16.89
C PRO A 249 10.92 -2.36 15.70
N VAL A 250 11.33 -3.61 15.45
CA VAL A 250 10.64 -4.49 14.49
C VAL A 250 9.27 -4.84 15.05
N LEU A 251 8.23 -4.70 14.22
CA LEU A 251 6.90 -5.18 14.55
C LEU A 251 6.80 -6.65 14.15
N ASP A 252 6.75 -7.54 15.14
CA ASP A 252 6.53 -8.97 14.91
C ASP A 252 5.04 -9.34 14.87
N LYS A 253 4.75 -10.58 14.43
CA LYS A 253 3.38 -11.09 14.30
C LYS A 253 2.64 -11.16 15.63
N ALA A 254 3.34 -11.47 16.72
CA ALA A 254 2.73 -11.63 18.04
C ALA A 254 2.30 -10.28 18.61
N THR A 255 3.14 -9.26 18.43
CA THR A 255 2.87 -7.87 18.81
C THR A 255 1.75 -7.29 17.95
N LEU A 256 1.80 -7.50 16.63
CA LEU A 256 0.71 -7.09 15.74
C LEU A 256 -0.63 -7.73 16.17
N GLU A 257 -0.64 -9.03 16.46
CA GLU A 257 -1.82 -9.73 16.97
C GLU A 257 -2.33 -9.11 18.28
N ALA A 258 -1.46 -8.95 19.27
CA ALA A 258 -1.83 -8.43 20.59
C ALA A 258 -2.40 -7.00 20.55
N HIS A 259 -2.09 -6.22 19.52
CA HIS A 259 -2.52 -4.84 19.37
C HIS A 259 -3.53 -4.60 18.24
N SER A 260 -3.99 -5.66 17.56
CA SER A 260 -4.96 -5.59 16.46
C SER A 260 -6.20 -6.44 16.72
N PRO A 261 -7.37 -6.10 16.12
CA PRO A 261 -8.58 -6.88 16.27
C PRO A 261 -8.38 -8.34 15.83
N PRO A 262 -9.04 -9.30 16.51
CA PRO A 262 -9.94 -9.12 17.65
C PRO A 262 -9.24 -9.08 19.01
N TYR A 263 -7.92 -9.23 19.08
CA TYR A 263 -7.19 -9.48 20.33
C TYR A 263 -6.74 -8.20 21.05
N GLY A 264 -6.65 -7.09 20.33
CA GLY A 264 -6.41 -5.76 20.89
C GLY A 264 -6.83 -4.65 19.95
N ASN A 265 -6.59 -3.40 20.36
CA ASN A 265 -6.91 -2.21 19.58
C ASN A 265 -5.84 -1.11 19.74
N GLY A 266 -4.66 -1.46 20.25
CA GLY A 266 -3.61 -0.51 20.60
C GLY A 266 -3.06 0.28 19.40
N MET A 267 -3.23 -0.25 18.19
CA MET A 267 -2.82 0.40 16.93
C MET A 267 -3.99 1.04 16.17
N GLY A 268 -5.21 1.02 16.71
CA GLY A 268 -6.37 1.67 16.10
C GLY A 268 -6.48 3.14 16.51
N SER A 269 -6.97 4.00 15.61
CA SER A 269 -7.20 5.42 15.92
C SER A 269 -8.41 5.66 16.82
N GLY A 270 -9.33 4.69 16.90
CA GLY A 270 -10.62 4.83 17.56
C GLY A 270 -11.63 5.66 16.75
N ALA A 271 -11.27 6.09 15.54
CA ALA A 271 -12.20 6.75 14.63
C ALA A 271 -13.32 5.80 14.17
N LEU A 272 -14.40 6.37 13.62
CA LEU A 272 -15.46 5.57 13.03
C LEU A 272 -14.90 4.70 11.87
N PRO A 273 -15.26 3.41 11.80
CA PRO A 273 -14.87 2.56 10.67
C PRO A 273 -15.43 3.12 9.36
N THR A 274 -14.57 3.26 8.33
CA THR A 274 -14.94 3.89 7.06
C THR A 274 -14.43 3.19 5.80
N GLY A 275 -13.56 2.19 5.94
CA GLY A 275 -12.93 1.45 4.85
C GLY A 275 -13.12 -0.06 4.95
N GLU A 276 -12.19 -0.81 4.40
CA GLU A 276 -12.24 -2.26 4.25
C GLU A 276 -11.45 -2.99 5.35
N VAL A 277 -11.75 -4.27 5.59
CA VAL A 277 -10.97 -5.11 6.50
C VAL A 277 -10.49 -6.35 5.77
N LEU A 278 -9.18 -6.51 5.66
CA LEU A 278 -8.56 -7.72 5.11
C LEU A 278 -8.17 -8.69 6.21
N VAL A 279 -7.88 -9.93 5.83
CA VAL A 279 -7.31 -10.95 6.74
C VAL A 279 -5.92 -11.39 6.29
N SER A 280 -5.02 -11.59 7.24
CA SER A 280 -3.74 -12.28 7.08
C SER A 280 -3.62 -13.43 8.07
N GLY A 281 -2.94 -14.49 7.64
CA GLY A 281 -2.74 -15.71 8.43
C GLY A 281 -3.20 -16.98 7.71
N SER A 282 -2.76 -18.12 8.23
CA SER A 282 -3.16 -19.45 7.75
C SER A 282 -4.60 -19.77 8.06
N SER A 283 -5.16 -20.76 7.36
CA SER A 283 -6.55 -21.18 7.56
C SER A 283 -6.79 -21.84 8.93
N GLY A 284 -5.74 -22.33 9.63
CA GLY A 284 -5.84 -22.91 10.98
C GLY A 284 -5.08 -22.17 12.10
N GLY A 285 -4.32 -21.10 11.79
CA GLY A 285 -3.73 -20.21 12.79
C GLY A 285 -4.68 -19.11 13.27
N LYS A 286 -4.28 -18.34 14.30
CA LYS A 286 -5.04 -17.15 14.72
C LYS A 286 -5.06 -16.13 13.57
N LYS A 287 -6.27 -15.80 13.11
CA LYS A 287 -6.50 -14.82 12.04
C LYS A 287 -6.16 -13.41 12.55
N ARG A 288 -5.37 -12.68 11.78
CA ARG A 288 -5.12 -11.25 12.02
C ARG A 288 -5.94 -10.45 11.03
N TYR A 289 -6.68 -9.47 11.54
CA TYR A 289 -7.45 -8.56 10.71
C TYR A 289 -6.64 -7.29 10.47
N ILE A 290 -6.77 -6.75 9.27
CA ILE A 290 -6.01 -5.62 8.77
C ILE A 290 -7.02 -4.56 8.36
N PRO A 291 -7.47 -3.72 9.32
CA PRO A 291 -8.41 -2.66 9.00
C PRO A 291 -7.72 -1.56 8.20
N TYR A 292 -8.44 -1.04 7.22
CA TYR A 292 -8.10 0.16 6.47
C TYR A 292 -9.16 1.22 6.76
N SER A 293 -8.74 2.46 7.01
CA SER A 293 -9.65 3.58 6.85
C SER A 293 -9.98 3.78 5.37
N ARG A 294 -11.02 4.57 5.06
CA ARG A 294 -11.30 4.95 3.67
C ARG A 294 -10.09 5.56 2.97
N HIS A 295 -9.33 6.39 3.70
CA HIS A 295 -8.17 7.08 3.16
C HIS A 295 -7.02 6.12 2.87
N ASP A 296 -6.72 5.21 3.81
CA ASP A 296 -5.67 4.21 3.62
C ASP A 296 -5.98 3.33 2.40
N TRP A 297 -7.24 2.90 2.28
CA TRP A 297 -7.70 2.07 1.17
C TRP A 297 -7.57 2.79 -0.18
N GLN A 298 -8.04 4.03 -0.27
CA GLN A 298 -7.93 4.82 -1.50
C GLN A 298 -6.48 5.09 -1.91
N SER A 299 -5.61 5.36 -0.95
CA SER A 299 -4.18 5.62 -1.20
C SER A 299 -3.47 4.37 -1.73
N MET A 300 -3.77 3.20 -1.15
CA MET A 300 -3.29 1.90 -1.64
C MET A 300 -3.72 1.64 -3.09
N LEU A 301 -5.01 1.81 -3.41
CA LEU A 301 -5.52 1.59 -4.77
C LEU A 301 -4.85 2.52 -5.80
N GLN A 302 -4.65 3.80 -5.45
CA GLN A 302 -4.03 4.78 -6.35
C GLN A 302 -2.58 4.44 -6.69
N GLU A 303 -1.79 3.98 -5.72
CA GLU A 303 -0.40 3.53 -5.96
C GLU A 303 -0.37 2.21 -6.77
N ALA A 304 -1.33 1.32 -6.57
CA ALA A 304 -1.42 0.06 -7.30
C ALA A 304 -1.73 0.23 -8.79
N VAL A 305 -2.54 1.24 -9.18
CA VAL A 305 -2.85 1.51 -10.59
C VAL A 305 -1.60 1.76 -11.43
N GLN A 306 -0.65 2.55 -10.91
CA GLN A 306 0.61 2.81 -11.60
C GLN A 306 1.39 1.51 -11.84
N MET A 307 1.43 0.63 -10.83
CA MET A 307 2.08 -0.67 -10.94
C MET A 307 1.40 -1.57 -11.98
N LEU A 308 0.06 -1.51 -12.12
CA LEU A 308 -0.66 -2.28 -13.15
C LEU A 308 -0.32 -1.81 -14.57
N TYR A 309 -0.19 -0.49 -14.79
CA TYR A 309 0.35 0.05 -16.03
C TYR A 309 1.78 -0.40 -16.29
N ASP A 310 2.64 -0.31 -15.28
CA ASP A 310 4.05 -0.75 -15.38
C ASP A 310 4.16 -2.26 -15.62
N SER A 311 3.14 -3.03 -15.23
CA SER A 311 2.97 -4.47 -15.50
C SER A 311 2.39 -4.76 -16.90
N GLY A 312 2.14 -3.74 -17.71
CA GLY A 312 1.77 -3.87 -19.13
C GLY A 312 0.28 -3.79 -19.45
N LEU A 313 -0.59 -3.46 -18.47
CA LEU A 313 -1.96 -3.08 -18.79
C LEU A 313 -1.99 -1.77 -19.56
N THR A 314 -2.91 -1.65 -20.51
CA THR A 314 -3.08 -0.46 -21.35
C THR A 314 -4.55 -0.10 -21.50
N PRO A 315 -4.89 1.17 -21.82
CA PRO A 315 -6.27 1.55 -22.07
C PRO A 315 -6.92 0.71 -23.17
N GLY A 316 -8.17 0.30 -22.93
CA GLY A 316 -8.92 -0.58 -23.83
C GLY A 316 -8.72 -2.08 -23.60
N ASP A 317 -7.82 -2.49 -22.70
CA ASP A 317 -7.70 -3.90 -22.32
C ASP A 317 -9.01 -4.43 -21.75
N LYS A 318 -9.32 -5.68 -22.10
CA LYS A 318 -10.47 -6.46 -21.65
C LYS A 318 -9.97 -7.58 -20.75
N VAL A 319 -10.06 -7.34 -19.45
CA VAL A 319 -9.32 -8.04 -18.41
C VAL A 319 -10.22 -9.04 -17.70
N VAL A 320 -9.88 -10.32 -17.74
CA VAL A 320 -10.51 -11.35 -16.90
C VAL A 320 -9.76 -11.42 -15.58
N ASN A 321 -10.43 -11.07 -14.48
CA ASN A 321 -9.86 -11.16 -13.14
C ASN A 321 -10.33 -12.45 -12.45
N THR A 322 -9.41 -13.39 -12.27
CA THR A 322 -9.65 -14.72 -11.68
C THR A 322 -9.06 -14.85 -10.28
N LEU A 323 -8.61 -13.75 -9.67
CA LEU A 323 -8.06 -13.79 -8.32
C LEU A 323 -9.12 -14.26 -7.31
N TYR A 324 -8.66 -14.80 -6.19
CA TYR A 324 -9.55 -15.32 -5.16
C TYR A 324 -10.34 -14.18 -4.49
N GLY A 325 -11.66 -14.38 -4.41
CA GLY A 325 -12.59 -13.45 -3.76
C GLY A 325 -13.30 -14.05 -2.55
N GLY A 326 -13.66 -13.18 -1.59
CA GLY A 326 -14.36 -13.57 -0.37
C GLY A 326 -13.43 -13.87 0.81
N HIS A 327 -14.02 -14.25 1.95
CA HIS A 327 -13.29 -14.53 3.21
C HIS A 327 -12.31 -13.43 3.66
N LEU A 328 -12.56 -12.18 3.26
CA LEU A 328 -11.70 -11.01 3.54
C LEU A 328 -10.31 -11.08 2.87
N TYR A 329 -10.15 -11.91 1.85
CA TYR A 329 -8.91 -11.97 1.08
C TYR A 329 -8.81 -10.79 0.10
N GLY A 330 -7.63 -10.15 0.05
CA GLY A 330 -7.44 -8.92 -0.71
C GLY A 330 -7.45 -9.11 -2.22
N GLY A 331 -6.93 -10.23 -2.73
CA GLY A 331 -6.62 -10.43 -4.16
C GLY A 331 -7.65 -9.88 -5.15
N MET A 332 -8.85 -10.48 -5.21
CA MET A 332 -9.90 -10.02 -6.13
C MET A 332 -10.48 -8.66 -5.73
N LEU A 333 -10.62 -8.42 -4.43
CA LEU A 333 -11.27 -7.22 -3.90
C LEU A 333 -10.49 -5.95 -4.25
N THR A 334 -9.17 -5.97 -4.10
CA THR A 334 -8.30 -4.84 -4.44
C THR A 334 -8.19 -4.70 -5.94
N SER A 335 -7.90 -5.78 -6.66
CA SER A 335 -7.66 -5.71 -8.10
C SER A 335 -8.91 -5.27 -8.89
N SER A 336 -10.12 -5.69 -8.50
CA SER A 336 -11.34 -5.20 -9.16
C SER A 336 -11.57 -3.70 -8.94
N GLN A 337 -11.18 -3.16 -7.78
CA GLN A 337 -11.29 -1.72 -7.53
C GLN A 337 -10.16 -0.92 -8.21
N GLU A 338 -8.96 -1.49 -8.30
CA GLU A 338 -7.84 -0.93 -9.07
C GLU A 338 -8.18 -0.83 -10.55
N LEU A 339 -8.70 -1.91 -11.15
CA LEU A 339 -9.11 -1.94 -12.56
C LEU A 339 -10.25 -0.94 -12.84
N ALA A 340 -11.12 -0.67 -11.87
CA ALA A 340 -12.19 0.33 -12.01
C ALA A 340 -11.68 1.79 -12.06
N LEU A 341 -10.42 2.04 -11.65
CA LEU A 341 -9.76 3.33 -11.79
C LEU A 341 -9.04 3.48 -13.14
N MET A 342 -8.94 2.40 -13.90
CA MET A 342 -8.26 2.35 -15.20
C MET A 342 -9.29 2.37 -16.35
N PRO A 343 -8.91 2.85 -17.55
CA PRO A 343 -9.75 2.83 -18.74
C PRO A 343 -9.75 1.44 -19.41
N VAL A 344 -10.08 0.40 -18.63
CA VAL A 344 -10.13 -1.00 -19.05
C VAL A 344 -11.53 -1.56 -18.82
N GLU A 345 -11.87 -2.66 -19.49
CA GLU A 345 -13.11 -3.40 -19.24
C GLU A 345 -12.80 -4.64 -18.40
N SER A 346 -13.28 -4.67 -17.15
CA SER A 346 -12.98 -5.76 -16.21
C SER A 346 -14.12 -6.78 -16.13
N TYR A 347 -13.80 -8.04 -16.39
CA TYR A 347 -14.65 -9.22 -16.21
C TYR A 347 -14.19 -9.97 -14.95
N THR A 348 -14.73 -9.60 -13.79
CA THR A 348 -14.37 -10.25 -12.52
C THR A 348 -15.18 -11.51 -12.32
N VAL A 349 -14.57 -12.66 -12.60
CA VAL A 349 -15.17 -14.00 -12.50
C VAL A 349 -14.72 -14.76 -11.26
N GLY A 350 -13.62 -14.31 -10.63
CA GLY A 350 -13.04 -14.96 -9.47
C GLY A 350 -12.46 -16.34 -9.79
N GLN A 351 -12.19 -17.12 -8.74
CA GLN A 351 -11.49 -18.40 -8.85
C GLN A 351 -12.32 -19.55 -9.45
N ASN A 352 -13.64 -19.38 -9.55
CA ASN A 352 -14.57 -20.44 -9.98
C ASN A 352 -14.81 -20.45 -11.50
N VAL A 353 -14.11 -19.61 -12.25
CA VAL A 353 -14.18 -19.55 -13.71
C VAL A 353 -13.84 -20.91 -14.32
N THR A 354 -14.60 -21.32 -15.33
CA THR A 354 -14.32 -22.55 -16.08
C THR A 354 -13.64 -22.27 -17.43
N PRO A 355 -12.96 -23.27 -18.01
CA PRO A 355 -12.43 -23.17 -19.36
C PRO A 355 -13.47 -22.77 -20.43
N GLU A 356 -14.69 -23.31 -20.35
CA GLU A 356 -15.80 -23.00 -21.27
C GLU A 356 -16.21 -21.52 -21.15
N GLU A 357 -16.29 -21.01 -19.92
CA GLU A 357 -16.60 -19.61 -19.67
C GLU A 357 -15.50 -18.69 -20.22
N LEU A 358 -14.21 -19.04 -20.02
CA LEU A 358 -13.10 -18.27 -20.57
C LEU A 358 -13.13 -18.24 -22.12
N VAL A 359 -13.40 -19.38 -22.76
CA VAL A 359 -13.59 -19.46 -24.22
C VAL A 359 -14.76 -18.60 -24.68
N HIS A 360 -15.90 -18.68 -23.97
CA HIS A 360 -17.06 -17.85 -24.26
C HIS A 360 -16.73 -16.35 -24.15
N LEU A 361 -16.07 -15.93 -23.07
CA LEU A 361 -15.67 -14.53 -22.87
C LEU A 361 -14.74 -14.06 -24.00
N ARG A 362 -13.82 -14.92 -24.44
CA ARG A 362 -12.95 -14.62 -25.58
C ARG A 362 -13.71 -14.47 -26.88
N GLN A 363 -14.69 -15.34 -27.16
CA GLN A 363 -15.46 -15.31 -28.41
C GLN A 363 -16.50 -14.19 -28.45
N ALA A 364 -17.20 -13.95 -27.35
CA ALA A 364 -18.29 -12.98 -27.27
C ALA A 364 -17.80 -11.55 -27.07
N PHE A 365 -16.78 -11.37 -26.23
CA PHE A 365 -16.32 -10.04 -25.82
C PHE A 365 -14.91 -9.71 -26.29
N GLY A 366 -14.14 -10.70 -26.74
CA GLY A 366 -12.78 -10.46 -27.21
C GLY A 366 -11.80 -10.16 -26.08
N ILE A 367 -11.97 -10.75 -24.89
CA ILE A 367 -11.01 -10.58 -23.78
C ILE A 367 -9.58 -10.83 -24.24
N ASN A 368 -8.62 -10.02 -23.77
CA ASN A 368 -7.22 -10.09 -24.20
C ASN A 368 -6.23 -10.20 -23.02
N VAL A 369 -6.68 -9.99 -21.79
CA VAL A 369 -5.86 -10.11 -20.58
C VAL A 369 -6.49 -11.07 -19.58
N VAL A 370 -5.66 -11.86 -18.89
CA VAL A 370 -6.08 -12.62 -17.71
C VAL A 370 -5.17 -12.31 -16.51
N ILE A 371 -5.78 -12.11 -15.34
CA ILE A 371 -5.09 -11.87 -14.06
C ILE A 371 -5.46 -12.99 -13.09
N GLY A 372 -4.46 -13.63 -12.46
CA GLY A 372 -4.75 -14.73 -11.54
C GLY A 372 -3.54 -15.33 -10.83
N ILE A 373 -3.74 -16.48 -10.22
CA ILE A 373 -2.68 -17.25 -9.57
C ILE A 373 -2.15 -18.30 -10.57
N PRO A 374 -0.82 -18.49 -10.68
CA PRO A 374 -0.19 -19.44 -11.59
C PRO A 374 -0.88 -20.79 -11.76
N SER A 375 -1.21 -21.45 -10.64
CA SER A 375 -1.78 -22.78 -10.65
C SER A 375 -3.14 -22.84 -11.35
N LEU A 376 -4.00 -21.86 -11.06
CA LEU A 376 -5.33 -21.75 -11.68
C LEU A 376 -5.22 -21.38 -13.16
N LEU A 377 -4.37 -20.39 -13.48
CA LEU A 377 -4.21 -19.91 -14.85
C LEU A 377 -3.72 -21.02 -15.79
N GLU A 378 -2.80 -21.86 -15.33
CA GLU A 378 -2.32 -23.00 -16.11
C GLU A 378 -3.47 -23.93 -16.48
N THR A 379 -4.25 -24.40 -15.49
CA THR A 379 -5.36 -25.32 -15.75
C THR A 379 -6.43 -24.67 -16.63
N LEU A 380 -6.75 -23.40 -16.38
CA LEU A 380 -7.78 -22.68 -17.11
C LEU A 380 -7.40 -22.51 -18.59
N LEU A 381 -6.16 -22.09 -18.86
CA LEU A 381 -5.65 -21.90 -20.22
C LEU A 381 -5.49 -23.24 -20.96
N ASP A 382 -4.97 -24.27 -20.31
CA ASP A 382 -4.90 -25.64 -20.86
C ASP A 382 -6.29 -26.16 -21.23
N GLY A 383 -7.27 -25.99 -20.34
CA GLY A 383 -8.65 -26.36 -20.60
C GLY A 383 -9.24 -25.60 -21.78
N ALA A 384 -9.05 -24.28 -21.83
CA ALA A 384 -9.58 -23.44 -22.89
C ALA A 384 -9.00 -23.85 -24.25
N LYS A 385 -7.71 -24.22 -24.29
CA LYS A 385 -7.03 -24.72 -25.48
C LYS A 385 -7.55 -26.06 -25.98
N ARG A 386 -7.97 -26.95 -25.07
CA ARG A 386 -8.60 -28.23 -25.44
C ARG A 386 -9.98 -28.04 -26.05
N ILE A 387 -10.73 -27.04 -25.58
CA ILE A 387 -12.06 -26.70 -26.10
C ILE A 387 -11.93 -25.97 -27.45
N ASP A 388 -11.04 -24.99 -27.53
CA ASP A 388 -10.75 -24.20 -28.72
C ASP A 388 -9.23 -24.17 -28.98
N PRO A 389 -8.71 -25.00 -29.92
CA PRO A 389 -7.29 -25.00 -30.28
C PRO A 389 -6.79 -23.64 -30.82
N ALA A 390 -7.70 -22.81 -31.34
CA ALA A 390 -7.41 -21.46 -31.80
C ALA A 390 -7.41 -20.42 -30.66
N PHE A 391 -7.75 -20.79 -29.41
CA PHE A 391 -7.71 -19.89 -28.27
C PHE A 391 -6.34 -19.22 -28.11
N ARG A 392 -6.36 -17.89 -27.93
CA ARG A 392 -5.20 -17.01 -27.74
C ARG A 392 -5.53 -15.93 -26.74
N ILE A 393 -4.53 -15.49 -25.97
CA ILE A 393 -4.60 -14.38 -25.03
C ILE A 393 -3.34 -13.53 -25.21
N GLU A 394 -3.43 -12.22 -25.03
CA GLU A 394 -2.32 -11.31 -25.30
C GLU A 394 -1.45 -11.09 -24.06
N LYS A 395 -2.08 -10.92 -22.89
CA LYS A 395 -1.37 -10.57 -21.65
C LYS A 395 -1.80 -11.47 -20.50
N VAL A 396 -0.82 -11.81 -19.67
CA VAL A 396 -1.03 -12.56 -18.43
C VAL A 396 -0.32 -11.85 -17.29
N ILE A 397 -1.08 -11.45 -16.28
CA ILE A 397 -0.55 -10.88 -15.04
C ILE A 397 -0.83 -11.87 -13.91
N TYR A 398 0.15 -12.16 -13.07
CA TYR A 398 0.00 -13.18 -12.04
C TYR A 398 0.66 -12.82 -10.73
N GLY A 399 0.21 -13.43 -9.64
CA GLY A 399 0.78 -13.23 -8.30
C GLY A 399 0.59 -14.45 -7.40
N GLY A 400 1.18 -14.38 -6.20
CA GLY A 400 1.08 -15.42 -5.17
C GLY A 400 2.01 -16.63 -5.34
N ALA A 401 2.57 -16.84 -6.53
CA ALA A 401 3.63 -17.80 -6.77
C ALA A 401 4.48 -17.38 -7.99
N ALA A 402 5.72 -17.85 -8.06
CA ALA A 402 6.60 -17.59 -9.20
C ALA A 402 6.35 -18.58 -10.34
N TRP A 403 6.36 -18.09 -11.59
CA TRP A 403 6.46 -18.93 -12.78
C TRP A 403 7.89 -19.04 -13.26
N GLN A 404 8.24 -20.23 -13.74
CA GLN A 404 9.49 -20.46 -14.43
C GLN A 404 9.48 -19.91 -15.85
N GLU A 405 10.67 -19.63 -16.37
CA GLU A 405 10.87 -19.17 -17.75
C GLU A 405 10.44 -20.20 -18.80
N SER A 406 10.47 -21.50 -18.48
CA SER A 406 9.89 -22.57 -19.33
C SER A 406 8.38 -22.37 -19.52
N ARG A 407 7.64 -22.15 -18.43
CA ARG A 407 6.20 -21.93 -18.45
C ARG A 407 5.84 -20.61 -19.12
N LYS A 408 6.60 -19.55 -18.89
CA LYS A 408 6.43 -18.28 -19.63
C LYS A 408 6.63 -18.47 -21.13
N ARG A 409 7.65 -19.21 -21.56
CA ARG A 409 7.88 -19.55 -22.99
C ARG A 409 6.71 -20.34 -23.57
N TRP A 410 6.19 -21.32 -22.83
CA TRP A 410 5.01 -22.08 -23.23
C TRP A 410 3.79 -21.18 -23.46
N LEU A 411 3.52 -20.21 -22.57
CA LEU A 411 2.46 -19.21 -22.77
C LEU A 411 2.64 -18.42 -24.07
N LYS A 412 3.88 -17.97 -24.36
CA LYS A 412 4.18 -17.23 -25.59
C LYS A 412 3.94 -18.09 -26.85
N THR A 413 4.43 -19.33 -26.85
CA THR A 413 4.35 -20.23 -28.01
C THR A 413 2.93 -20.74 -28.26
N GLU A 414 2.26 -21.24 -27.23
CA GLU A 414 0.96 -21.91 -27.38
C GLU A 414 -0.20 -20.93 -27.46
N PHE A 415 -0.14 -19.82 -26.72
CA PHE A 415 -1.25 -18.87 -26.57
C PHE A 415 -1.00 -17.52 -27.25
N GLY A 416 0.19 -17.29 -27.82
CA GLY A 416 0.53 -16.04 -28.47
C GLY A 416 0.67 -14.87 -27.48
N VAL A 417 0.94 -15.17 -26.21
CA VAL A 417 1.06 -14.15 -25.16
C VAL A 417 2.29 -13.28 -25.42
N SER A 418 2.13 -11.96 -25.46
CA SER A 418 3.22 -11.00 -25.62
C SER A 418 3.74 -10.50 -24.27
N VAL A 419 2.86 -10.37 -23.27
CA VAL A 419 3.18 -9.84 -21.94
C VAL A 419 2.90 -10.90 -20.86
N VAL A 420 3.91 -11.26 -20.08
CA VAL A 420 3.78 -12.12 -18.89
C VAL A 420 4.49 -11.44 -17.73
N ARG A 421 3.75 -10.89 -16.76
CA ARG A 421 4.32 -10.14 -15.62
C ARG A 421 3.83 -10.66 -14.28
N SER A 422 4.74 -10.69 -13.31
CA SER A 422 4.41 -11.04 -11.92
C SER A 422 4.24 -9.79 -11.06
N ILE A 423 3.32 -9.87 -10.12
CA ILE A 423 3.15 -8.93 -9.02
C ILE A 423 3.43 -9.67 -7.72
N LEU A 424 4.38 -9.15 -6.94
CA LEU A 424 4.64 -9.57 -5.57
C LEU A 424 3.77 -8.75 -4.63
N ALA A 425 2.89 -9.43 -3.90
CA ALA A 425 1.99 -8.81 -2.95
C ALA A 425 1.87 -9.66 -1.68
N ALA A 426 1.50 -9.02 -0.59
CA ALA A 426 1.12 -9.67 0.66
C ALA A 426 -0.18 -9.02 1.17
N ASN A 427 -1.10 -9.78 1.76
CA ASN A 427 -2.32 -9.17 2.32
C ASN A 427 -2.02 -8.09 3.38
N ASP A 428 -0.93 -8.29 4.14
CA ASP A 428 -0.41 -7.30 5.10
C ASP A 428 0.16 -6.06 4.40
N GLY A 429 0.83 -6.21 3.26
CA GLY A 429 1.55 -5.12 2.60
C GLY A 429 0.88 -4.54 1.36
N ALA A 430 -0.24 -5.07 0.89
CA ALA A 430 -0.71 -4.86 -0.48
C ALA A 430 0.40 -5.23 -1.51
N GLN A 431 0.55 -4.47 -2.60
CA GLN A 431 1.54 -4.71 -3.65
C GLN A 431 2.93 -4.21 -3.23
N ILE A 432 3.88 -5.13 -3.10
CA ILE A 432 5.27 -4.86 -2.70
C ILE A 432 6.15 -4.56 -3.91
N GLY A 433 5.92 -5.25 -5.02
CA GLY A 433 6.72 -5.08 -6.23
C GLY A 433 6.12 -5.74 -7.46
N TYR A 434 6.71 -5.48 -8.63
CA TYR A 434 6.27 -6.02 -9.90
C TYR A 434 7.45 -6.38 -10.81
N GLN A 435 7.22 -7.23 -11.80
CA GLN A 435 8.22 -7.53 -12.84
C GLN A 435 8.01 -6.58 -14.03
N PRO A 436 8.97 -5.69 -14.34
CA PRO A 436 9.08 -5.10 -15.68
C PRO A 436 9.54 -6.15 -16.71
N GLU A 437 9.67 -5.75 -17.98
CA GLU A 437 10.04 -6.65 -19.07
C GLU A 437 11.39 -7.34 -18.92
N ASP A 438 12.35 -6.62 -18.35
CA ASP A 438 13.74 -7.03 -18.22
C ASP A 438 14.03 -7.82 -16.93
N LEU A 439 13.02 -8.01 -16.06
CA LEU A 439 13.12 -8.84 -14.86
C LEU A 439 12.36 -10.16 -15.02
N GLY A 440 12.91 -11.20 -14.40
CA GLY A 440 12.38 -12.56 -14.45
C GLY A 440 12.64 -13.34 -13.16
N GLY A 441 12.26 -14.62 -13.16
CA GLY A 441 12.37 -15.46 -11.96
C GLY A 441 11.61 -14.88 -10.76
N THR A 442 12.30 -14.73 -9.63
CA THR A 442 11.74 -14.25 -8.36
C THR A 442 12.08 -12.79 -8.04
N VAL A 443 12.67 -12.06 -8.99
CA VAL A 443 13.10 -10.67 -8.82
C VAL A 443 11.97 -9.72 -9.22
N HIS A 444 11.67 -8.72 -8.37
CA HIS A 444 10.61 -7.75 -8.57
C HIS A 444 11.13 -6.34 -8.28
N LEU A 445 10.82 -5.36 -9.13
CA LEU A 445 11.08 -3.95 -8.84
C LEU A 445 10.12 -3.49 -7.73
N LEU A 446 10.66 -2.81 -6.72
CA LEU A 446 9.89 -2.40 -5.54
C LEU A 446 9.02 -1.17 -5.80
N VAL A 447 7.81 -1.18 -5.22
CA VAL A 447 6.93 -0.01 -5.12
C VAL A 447 7.20 0.73 -3.80
N ASP A 448 8.43 1.23 -3.66
CA ASP A 448 8.94 1.88 -2.44
C ASP A 448 8.15 3.13 -2.02
N ASP A 449 7.29 3.65 -2.91
CA ASP A 449 6.43 4.80 -2.64
C ASP A 449 5.18 4.50 -1.79
N TYR A 450 4.78 3.23 -1.71
CA TYR A 450 3.75 2.76 -0.77
C TYR A 450 4.34 1.83 0.30
N ASN A 451 5.19 0.88 -0.11
CA ASN A 451 5.85 -0.08 0.78
C ASN A 451 7.35 0.17 0.84
N TYR A 452 7.86 0.73 1.93
CA TYR A 452 9.30 0.70 2.15
C TYR A 452 9.74 -0.67 2.64
N VAL A 453 10.61 -1.31 1.85
CA VAL A 453 11.14 -2.64 2.15
C VAL A 453 12.54 -2.54 2.75
N GLU A 454 12.75 -3.24 3.85
CA GLU A 454 14.07 -3.50 4.45
C GLU A 454 14.37 -4.99 4.44
N ILE A 455 15.66 -5.32 4.34
CA ILE A 455 16.17 -6.66 4.59
C ILE A 455 16.96 -6.59 5.89
N VAL A 456 16.60 -7.44 6.85
CA VAL A 456 17.21 -7.43 8.19
C VAL A 456 17.73 -8.81 8.59
N ASP A 457 18.72 -8.83 9.47
CA ASP A 457 19.17 -10.04 10.14
C ASP A 457 18.14 -10.55 11.18
N ASP A 458 18.50 -11.63 11.89
CA ASP A 458 17.64 -12.23 12.93
C ASP A 458 17.35 -11.26 14.09
N ASP A 459 18.32 -10.38 14.40
CA ASP A 459 18.23 -9.34 15.44
C ASP A 459 17.41 -8.11 14.98
N GLY A 460 16.97 -8.09 13.72
CA GLY A 460 16.16 -7.03 13.16
C GLY A 460 16.96 -5.81 12.71
N LYS A 461 18.27 -5.93 12.54
CA LYS A 461 19.14 -4.87 12.02
C LYS A 461 19.27 -4.95 10.50
N PRO A 462 19.19 -3.81 9.78
CA PRO A 462 19.34 -3.79 8.33
C PRO A 462 20.68 -4.39 7.87
N VAL A 463 20.62 -5.25 6.85
CA VAL A 463 21.81 -5.82 6.20
C VAL A 463 22.14 -5.06 4.91
N PRO A 464 23.40 -5.07 4.45
CA PRO A 464 23.77 -4.48 3.16
C PRO A 464 23.01 -5.11 1.97
N ASP A 465 22.79 -4.31 0.93
CA ASP A 465 22.21 -4.80 -0.34
C ASP A 465 22.98 -6.03 -0.87
N GLY A 466 22.25 -7.00 -1.42
CA GLY A 466 22.77 -8.29 -1.87
C GLY A 466 22.83 -9.37 -0.79
N GLN A 467 22.77 -9.01 0.50
CA GLN A 467 22.70 -9.99 1.59
C GLN A 467 21.27 -10.47 1.83
N GLN A 468 21.13 -11.77 2.12
CA GLN A 468 19.85 -12.38 2.46
C GLN A 468 19.46 -12.05 3.91
N GLY A 469 18.17 -11.81 4.13
CA GLY A 469 17.59 -11.65 5.45
C GLY A 469 16.07 -11.69 5.43
N HIS A 470 15.46 -11.31 6.56
CA HIS A 470 14.00 -11.17 6.70
C HIS A 470 13.51 -9.91 6.01
N ILE A 471 12.41 -10.02 5.29
CA ILE A 471 11.74 -8.88 4.68
C ILE A 471 10.90 -8.18 5.76
N LEU A 472 11.17 -6.89 5.96
CA LEU A 472 10.28 -5.98 6.68
C LEU A 472 9.59 -5.04 5.70
N ILE A 473 8.36 -4.66 6.01
CA ILE A 473 7.61 -3.62 5.28
C ILE A 473 7.21 -2.47 6.20
N THR A 474 7.16 -1.28 5.63
CA THR A 474 6.54 -0.09 6.24
C THR A 474 5.60 0.55 5.24
N ASN A 475 4.32 0.71 5.59
CA ASN A 475 3.35 1.41 4.75
C ASN A 475 3.39 2.90 5.03
N TRP A 476 3.68 3.72 4.00
CA TRP A 476 3.76 5.17 4.17
C TRP A 476 2.39 5.85 4.35
N GLN A 477 1.34 5.23 3.80
CA GLN A 477 0.02 5.85 3.63
C GLN A 477 -1.09 5.07 4.32
N LYS A 478 -0.74 4.25 5.33
CA LYS A 478 -1.67 3.48 6.14
C LYS A 478 -1.58 3.95 7.59
N PHE A 479 -2.59 4.68 8.05
CA PHE A 479 -2.60 5.29 9.39
C PHE A 479 -3.56 4.60 10.38
N GLU A 480 -4.56 3.87 9.90
CA GLU A 480 -5.38 2.97 10.72
C GLU A 480 -4.67 1.62 10.83
N TYR A 481 -4.33 1.13 12.04
CA TYR A 481 -3.48 -0.06 12.25
C TYR A 481 -2.21 -0.05 11.37
N PRO A 482 -1.33 0.96 11.53
CA PRO A 482 -0.17 1.15 10.67
C PRO A 482 0.84 0.02 10.86
N LEU A 483 1.41 -0.47 9.75
CA LEU A 483 2.49 -1.45 9.75
C LEU A 483 3.83 -0.72 9.57
N VAL A 484 4.63 -0.70 10.63
CA VAL A 484 5.95 -0.05 10.64
C VAL A 484 7.00 -1.09 11.00
N ARG A 485 8.00 -1.28 10.13
CA ARG A 485 9.02 -2.33 10.24
C ARG A 485 8.39 -3.71 10.52
N TYR A 486 7.29 -4.03 9.85
CA TYR A 486 6.56 -5.27 10.09
C TYR A 486 7.24 -6.45 9.40
N ARG A 487 7.58 -7.48 10.18
CA ARG A 487 8.20 -8.73 9.68
C ARG A 487 7.13 -9.64 9.08
N ILE A 488 7.03 -9.65 7.76
CA ILE A 488 6.00 -10.41 7.01
C ILE A 488 6.25 -11.94 7.02
N GLY A 489 7.45 -12.36 7.42
CA GLY A 489 7.87 -13.76 7.53
C GLY A 489 8.44 -14.36 6.24
N ASP A 490 8.70 -13.51 5.25
CA ASP A 490 9.38 -13.85 4.01
C ASP A 490 10.87 -13.51 4.08
N LEU A 491 11.67 -14.24 3.31
CA LEU A 491 13.10 -14.00 3.12
C LEU A 491 13.35 -13.38 1.75
N GLY A 492 14.34 -12.51 1.68
CA GLY A 492 14.75 -11.89 0.43
C GLY A 492 16.10 -11.22 0.51
N ARG A 493 16.51 -10.61 -0.60
CA ARG A 493 17.64 -9.69 -0.67
C ARG A 493 17.35 -8.55 -1.64
N ILE A 494 17.87 -7.37 -1.35
CA ILE A 494 17.83 -6.26 -2.30
C ILE A 494 18.87 -6.52 -3.39
N VAL A 495 18.47 -6.35 -4.65
CA VAL A 495 19.33 -6.41 -5.82
C VAL A 495 19.26 -5.09 -6.57
N ALA A 496 20.39 -4.67 -7.13
CA ALA A 496 20.47 -3.43 -7.90
C ALA A 496 19.73 -3.58 -9.23
N HIS A 497 18.96 -2.56 -9.60
CA HIS A 497 18.34 -2.45 -10.92
C HIS A 497 18.45 -1.00 -11.41
N SER A 498 18.53 -0.79 -12.73
CA SER A 498 18.71 0.54 -13.30
C SER A 498 17.52 1.48 -13.03
N GLN A 499 16.34 0.92 -12.77
CA GLN A 499 15.12 1.67 -12.51
C GLN A 499 14.83 1.86 -11.02
N GLY A 500 15.62 1.29 -10.12
CA GLY A 500 15.44 1.40 -8.68
C GLY A 500 15.93 0.20 -7.88
N ARG A 501 15.38 0.04 -6.68
CA ARG A 501 15.65 -1.14 -5.84
C ARG A 501 14.75 -2.28 -6.30
N ALA A 502 15.34 -3.44 -6.50
CA ALA A 502 14.59 -4.67 -6.75
C ALA A 502 14.76 -5.63 -5.57
N LEU A 503 13.76 -6.48 -5.36
CA LEU A 503 13.72 -7.51 -4.33
C LEU A 503 13.75 -8.87 -5.01
N GLU A 504 14.75 -9.67 -4.69
CA GLU A 504 14.72 -11.10 -4.96
C GLU A 504 13.99 -11.79 -3.81
N TYR A 505 12.84 -12.39 -4.12
CA TYR A 505 12.05 -13.16 -3.18
C TYR A 505 12.63 -14.58 -3.05
N LEU A 506 12.95 -15.00 -1.81
CA LEU A 506 13.59 -16.28 -1.52
C LEU A 506 12.66 -17.28 -0.83
N GLY A 507 11.39 -16.92 -0.62
CA GLY A 507 10.39 -17.80 0.00
C GLY A 507 10.09 -17.47 1.47
N ARG A 508 9.29 -18.33 2.10
CA ARG A 508 8.92 -18.22 3.51
C ARG A 508 10.07 -18.64 4.42
N GLY A 509 10.42 -17.78 5.38
CA GLY A 509 11.40 -18.10 6.42
C GLY A 509 10.78 -18.65 7.71
N ASP A 510 9.45 -18.53 7.86
CA ASP A 510 8.73 -18.81 9.10
C ASP A 510 7.91 -20.11 9.09
N GLY A 511 8.15 -20.97 8.10
CA GLY A 511 7.48 -22.26 7.98
C GLY A 511 6.03 -22.21 7.48
N LEU A 512 5.52 -21.05 7.05
CA LEU A 512 4.24 -20.99 6.34
C LEU A 512 4.34 -21.62 4.96
N ILE A 513 3.28 -22.30 4.55
CA ILE A 513 3.10 -22.89 3.23
C ILE A 513 1.77 -22.41 2.64
N ILE A 514 1.77 -22.11 1.34
CA ILE A 514 0.54 -21.88 0.57
C ILE A 514 0.29 -23.10 -0.31
N LEU A 515 -0.79 -23.83 -0.02
CA LEU A 515 -1.27 -25.02 -0.73
C LEU A 515 -2.38 -24.63 -1.71
N ASN A 516 -2.36 -25.21 -2.90
CA ASN A 516 -3.27 -24.96 -4.01
C ASN A 516 -3.46 -23.47 -4.36
N GLY A 517 -2.47 -22.64 -4.05
CA GLY A 517 -2.54 -21.19 -4.23
C GLY A 517 -3.52 -20.46 -3.30
N ARG A 518 -4.12 -21.12 -2.30
CA ARG A 518 -5.16 -20.50 -1.45
C ARG A 518 -5.09 -20.85 0.04
N GLN A 519 -4.78 -22.10 0.38
CA GLN A 519 -4.81 -22.58 1.75
C GLN A 519 -3.46 -22.36 2.38
N ALA A 520 -3.41 -21.43 3.31
CA ALA A 520 -2.22 -21.15 4.08
C ALA A 520 -2.18 -22.10 5.28
N LEU A 521 -1.03 -22.71 5.55
CA LEU A 521 -0.78 -23.68 6.62
C LEU A 521 0.64 -23.50 7.16
N TYR A 522 0.82 -23.35 8.47
CA TYR A 522 2.15 -23.33 9.09
C TYR A 522 2.65 -24.74 9.39
N HIS A 523 3.96 -24.93 9.28
CA HIS A 523 4.66 -26.12 9.77
C HIS A 523 4.28 -26.46 11.21
N GLN A 524 4.18 -25.44 12.08
CA GLN A 524 3.80 -25.63 13.48
C GLN A 524 2.37 -26.21 13.64
N GLU A 525 1.43 -25.90 12.75
CA GLU A 525 0.06 -26.47 12.83
C GLU A 525 0.08 -27.99 12.62
N ILE A 526 0.95 -28.48 11.74
CA ILE A 526 1.16 -29.93 11.54
C ILE A 526 1.85 -30.55 12.76
N VAL A 527 2.85 -29.87 13.32
CA VAL A 527 3.53 -30.32 14.54
C VAL A 527 2.53 -30.42 15.70
N ASP A 528 1.69 -29.41 15.89
CA ASP A 528 0.69 -29.36 16.97
C ASP A 528 -0.37 -30.46 16.78
N ALA A 529 -0.85 -30.68 15.54
CA ALA A 529 -1.80 -31.74 15.22
C ALA A 529 -1.24 -33.15 15.48
N LEU A 530 0.08 -33.32 15.38
CA LEU A 530 0.79 -34.57 15.61
C LEU A 530 1.52 -34.62 16.96
N ALA A 531 1.27 -33.68 17.88
CA ALA A 531 2.01 -33.57 19.14
C ALA A 531 1.91 -34.80 20.06
N HIS A 532 0.89 -35.65 19.84
CA HIS A 532 0.68 -36.90 20.57
C HIS A 532 1.46 -38.10 20.00
N VAL A 533 2.16 -37.92 18.88
CA VAL A 533 2.91 -38.95 18.16
C VAL A 533 4.40 -38.80 18.49
N PRO A 534 5.17 -39.89 18.70
CA PRO A 534 6.59 -39.82 19.08
C PRO A 534 7.52 -39.45 17.91
N ILE A 535 7.30 -38.29 17.29
CA ILE A 535 8.09 -37.77 16.17
C ILE A 535 9.30 -36.98 16.71
N ILE A 536 10.50 -37.28 16.21
CA ILE A 536 11.76 -36.61 16.60
C ILE A 536 12.04 -35.42 15.68
N GLN A 537 11.76 -35.55 14.38
CA GLN A 537 11.93 -34.50 13.39
C GLN A 537 10.79 -34.56 12.37
N LEU A 538 10.35 -33.39 11.91
CA LEU A 538 9.28 -33.24 10.93
C LEU A 538 9.68 -32.21 9.88
N GLN A 539 9.50 -32.56 8.62
CA GLN A 539 9.72 -31.70 7.46
C GLN A 539 8.52 -31.80 6.53
N LEU A 540 8.12 -30.69 5.93
CA LEU A 540 7.10 -30.65 4.91
C LEU A 540 7.76 -30.56 3.54
N SER A 541 7.42 -31.46 2.63
CA SER A 541 7.89 -31.47 1.25
C SER A 541 6.70 -31.30 0.34
N ILE A 542 6.73 -30.29 -0.53
CA ILE A 542 5.63 -30.01 -1.45
C ILE A 542 6.10 -30.29 -2.86
N ARG A 543 5.32 -31.06 -3.61
CA ARG A 543 5.59 -31.41 -5.00
C ARG A 543 4.39 -31.06 -5.86
N ARG A 544 4.65 -30.76 -7.14
CA ARG A 544 3.58 -30.55 -8.12
C ARG A 544 3.89 -31.31 -9.40
N GLN A 545 2.94 -32.16 -9.82
CA GLN A 545 2.96 -32.86 -11.09
C GLN A 545 1.66 -32.58 -11.85
N ARG A 546 1.76 -31.76 -12.90
CA ARG A 546 0.61 -31.30 -13.70
C ARG A 546 -0.47 -30.63 -12.81
N GLN A 547 -1.65 -31.26 -12.70
CA GLN A 547 -2.79 -30.80 -11.92
C GLN A 547 -2.80 -31.32 -10.47
N TYR A 548 -1.81 -32.13 -10.08
CA TYR A 548 -1.71 -32.71 -8.74
C TYR A 548 -0.65 -31.95 -7.92
N GLU A 549 -1.05 -31.42 -6.78
CA GLU A 549 -0.14 -30.91 -5.75
C GLU A 549 -0.17 -31.88 -4.57
N THR A 550 1.01 -32.32 -4.12
CA THR A 550 1.14 -33.27 -3.00
C THR A 550 1.90 -32.61 -1.86
N LEU A 551 1.31 -32.61 -0.67
CA LEU A 551 1.99 -32.29 0.58
C LEU A 551 2.44 -33.59 1.25
N GLN A 552 3.74 -33.84 1.21
CA GLN A 552 4.39 -34.94 1.90
C GLN A 552 4.89 -34.47 3.27
N VAL A 553 4.33 -35.03 4.35
CA VAL A 553 4.75 -34.80 5.74
C VAL A 553 5.80 -35.85 6.11
N ASN A 554 7.07 -35.50 5.95
CA ASN A 554 8.19 -36.37 6.24
C ASN A 554 8.49 -36.37 7.74
N VAL A 555 8.47 -37.54 8.37
CA VAL A 555 8.68 -37.71 9.82
C VAL A 555 9.80 -38.70 10.11
N GLU A 556 10.66 -38.39 11.07
CA GLU A 556 11.59 -39.34 11.68
C GLU A 556 11.08 -39.70 13.09
N SER A 557 10.95 -40.99 13.37
CA SER A 557 10.44 -41.52 14.64
C SER A 557 11.25 -42.75 15.05
N PRO A 558 11.47 -43.00 16.36
CA PRO A 558 12.12 -44.22 16.82
C PRO A 558 11.17 -45.43 16.74
N GLU A 559 9.87 -45.18 16.65
CA GLU A 559 8.82 -46.19 16.55
C GLU A 559 8.26 -46.25 15.13
N HIS A 560 7.76 -47.42 14.73
CA HIS A 560 7.02 -47.55 13.47
C HIS A 560 5.65 -46.90 13.60
N LEU A 561 5.33 -45.96 12.70
CA LEU A 561 4.11 -45.17 12.74
C LEU A 561 3.08 -45.70 11.73
N ASP A 562 1.80 -45.67 12.10
CA ASP A 562 0.70 -45.85 11.14
C ASP A 562 0.53 -44.57 10.31
N THR A 563 1.34 -44.44 9.26
CA THR A 563 1.36 -43.22 8.43
C THR A 563 0.03 -42.95 7.73
N ARG A 564 -0.77 -43.99 7.40
CA ARG A 564 -2.10 -43.82 6.80
C ARG A 564 -3.08 -43.26 7.82
N GLY A 565 -3.08 -43.79 9.04
CA GLY A 565 -3.86 -43.26 10.15
C GLY A 565 -3.52 -41.80 10.45
N LEU A 566 -2.22 -41.46 10.48
CA LEU A 566 -1.76 -40.08 10.69
C LEU A 566 -2.16 -39.14 9.56
N THR A 567 -2.06 -39.59 8.31
CA THR A 567 -2.53 -38.82 7.14
C THR A 567 -4.01 -38.48 7.28
N LYS A 568 -4.83 -39.49 7.61
CA LYS A 568 -6.26 -39.28 7.84
C LYS A 568 -6.52 -38.32 9.01
N HIS A 569 -5.81 -38.48 10.12
CA HIS A 569 -5.92 -37.59 11.28
C HIS A 569 -5.60 -36.13 10.93
N LEU A 570 -4.55 -35.88 10.16
CA LEU A 570 -4.20 -34.54 9.70
C LEU A 570 -5.31 -33.92 8.84
N ILE A 571 -5.82 -34.67 7.86
CA ILE A 571 -6.94 -34.21 7.01
C ILE A 571 -8.17 -33.94 7.87
N ASP A 572 -8.52 -34.81 8.81
CA ASP A 572 -9.71 -34.63 9.67
C ASP A 572 -9.55 -33.45 10.66
N THR A 573 -8.31 -33.12 11.07
CA THR A 573 -8.01 -32.09 12.08
C THR A 573 -7.77 -30.70 11.50
N LEU A 574 -7.13 -30.60 10.33
CA LEU A 574 -6.66 -29.33 9.77
C LEU A 574 -7.53 -28.91 8.58
N PRO A 575 -8.33 -27.82 8.70
CA PRO A 575 -9.19 -27.35 7.61
C PRO A 575 -8.45 -27.00 6.32
N ALA A 576 -7.18 -26.61 6.42
CA ALA A 576 -6.33 -26.32 5.27
C ALA A 576 -5.98 -27.56 4.42
N LEU A 577 -6.19 -28.78 4.96
CA LEU A 577 -5.92 -30.04 4.27
C LEU A 577 -7.20 -30.72 3.76
N GLN A 578 -8.35 -30.15 4.07
CA GLN A 578 -9.64 -30.69 3.71
C GLN A 578 -10.03 -30.19 2.32
N SER A 579 -10.33 -31.11 1.41
CA SER A 579 -10.87 -30.83 0.08
C SER A 579 -12.35 -30.46 0.21
N TYR A 580 -12.65 -29.17 0.34
CA TYR A 580 -14.02 -28.68 0.54
C TYR A 580 -14.69 -28.10 -0.71
N ASP A 581 -14.00 -28.05 -1.85
CA ASP A 581 -14.46 -27.26 -2.98
C ASP A 581 -14.59 -28.12 -4.24
N MET A 582 -15.83 -28.56 -4.51
CA MET A 582 -16.14 -29.40 -5.67
C MET A 582 -15.76 -28.76 -7.01
N VAL A 583 -15.59 -27.43 -7.06
CA VAL A 583 -15.17 -26.69 -8.25
C VAL A 583 -13.64 -26.72 -8.41
N SER A 584 -12.85 -26.64 -7.32
CA SER A 584 -11.39 -26.72 -7.40
C SER A 584 -10.88 -28.14 -7.63
N ASP A 585 -11.57 -29.16 -7.12
CA ASP A 585 -11.19 -30.57 -7.29
C ASP A 585 -11.16 -31.03 -8.77
N GLN A 586 -11.85 -30.29 -9.65
CA GLN A 586 -11.80 -30.52 -11.10
C GLN A 586 -10.59 -29.84 -11.78
N LEU A 587 -9.98 -28.84 -11.13
CA LEU A 587 -8.94 -27.99 -11.73
C LEU A 587 -7.54 -28.20 -11.11
N LEU A 588 -7.46 -28.46 -9.79
CA LEU A 588 -6.24 -28.70 -9.02
C LEU A 588 -6.55 -29.75 -7.94
N GLN A 589 -6.01 -30.96 -8.10
CA GLN A 589 -6.17 -32.05 -7.15
C GLN A 589 -5.06 -31.97 -6.09
N PHE A 590 -5.44 -32.15 -4.84
CA PHE A 590 -4.55 -32.03 -3.71
C PHE A 590 -4.52 -33.32 -2.90
N GLU A 591 -3.33 -33.81 -2.64
CA GLU A 591 -3.10 -34.99 -1.82
C GLU A 591 -2.18 -34.67 -0.65
N VAL A 592 -2.46 -35.28 0.49
CA VAL A 592 -1.59 -35.25 1.66
C VAL A 592 -1.14 -36.66 1.95
N GLU A 593 0.13 -36.85 2.24
CA GLU A 593 0.65 -38.12 2.73
C GLU A 593 1.66 -37.90 3.85
N VAL A 594 1.60 -38.74 4.89
CA VAL A 594 2.65 -38.83 5.90
C VAL A 594 3.63 -39.92 5.47
N VAL A 595 4.92 -39.63 5.48
CA VAL A 595 5.97 -40.58 5.12
C VAL A 595 6.98 -40.67 6.26
N GLN A 596 7.12 -41.87 6.82
CA GLN A 596 8.15 -42.14 7.81
C GLN A 596 9.48 -42.43 7.12
N LEU A 597 10.50 -41.65 7.44
CA LEU A 597 11.87 -41.82 6.95
C LEU A 597 12.77 -42.40 8.05
N ALA A 598 13.92 -42.95 7.64
CA ALA A 598 14.94 -43.40 8.59
C ALA A 598 15.58 -42.20 9.31
N GLN A 599 16.01 -42.39 10.55
CA GLN A 599 16.60 -41.29 11.33
C GLN A 599 17.85 -40.72 10.66
N GLY A 600 17.96 -39.39 10.63
CA GLY A 600 19.08 -38.66 10.02
C GLY A 600 19.02 -38.53 8.50
N THR A 601 17.90 -38.88 7.84
CA THR A 601 17.74 -38.77 6.39
C THR A 601 17.13 -37.46 5.94
N LEU A 602 16.43 -36.74 6.83
CA LEU A 602 15.88 -35.43 6.53
C LEU A 602 16.96 -34.42 6.13
N THR A 603 16.66 -33.66 5.07
CA THR A 603 17.57 -32.65 4.54
C THR A 603 17.84 -31.55 5.55
N ARG A 604 19.12 -31.19 5.70
CA ARG A 604 19.61 -30.19 6.65
C ARG A 604 20.20 -28.99 5.92
N ASN A 605 20.12 -27.83 6.57
CA ASN A 605 20.85 -26.65 6.13
C ASN A 605 22.37 -26.94 6.22
N PRO A 606 23.14 -26.73 5.14
CA PRO A 606 24.56 -27.10 5.08
C PRO A 606 25.45 -26.28 6.02
N VAL A 607 24.98 -25.10 6.46
CA VAL A 607 25.71 -24.21 7.37
C VAL A 607 25.31 -24.45 8.82
N SER A 608 24.01 -24.51 9.11
CA SER A 608 23.52 -24.61 10.50
C SER A 608 23.31 -26.04 11.00
N GLY A 609 23.29 -27.04 10.11
CA GLY A 609 23.00 -28.44 10.44
C GLY A 609 21.55 -28.72 10.88
N LYS A 610 20.71 -27.67 10.96
CA LYS A 610 19.28 -27.77 11.31
C LYS A 610 18.47 -28.33 10.15
N VAL A 611 17.48 -29.16 10.45
CA VAL A 611 16.51 -29.66 9.45
C VAL A 611 15.75 -28.48 8.86
N ARG A 612 15.60 -28.44 7.53
CA ARG A 612 14.73 -27.45 6.87
C ARG A 612 13.28 -27.81 7.18
N LEU A 613 12.51 -26.87 7.71
CA LEU A 613 11.11 -27.14 8.08
C LEU A 613 10.24 -27.41 6.85
N VAL A 614 10.50 -26.71 5.76
CA VAL A 614 9.74 -26.81 4.51
C VAL A 614 10.72 -26.93 3.32
N GLU A 615 10.43 -27.87 2.43
CA GLU A 615 11.01 -27.98 1.10
C GLU A 615 9.91 -27.82 0.05
N ASP A 616 10.07 -26.83 -0.81
CA ASP A 616 9.14 -26.57 -1.89
C ASP A 616 9.77 -26.98 -3.23
N HIS A 617 9.45 -28.20 -3.66
CA HIS A 617 9.95 -28.82 -4.90
C HIS A 617 9.03 -28.56 -6.10
N ARG A 618 7.97 -27.75 -5.93
CA ARG A 618 7.03 -27.42 -7.02
C ARG A 618 7.73 -26.76 -8.21
N GLN A 619 8.87 -26.12 -7.97
CA GLN A 619 9.71 -25.59 -9.04
C GLN A 619 10.59 -26.68 -9.68
N SER A 620 11.34 -27.47 -8.92
CA SER A 620 12.26 -28.47 -9.50
C SER A 620 11.55 -29.57 -10.31
N ASP A 621 10.38 -30.03 -9.87
CA ASP A 621 9.71 -31.19 -10.48
C ASP A 621 9.09 -30.88 -11.87
N LEU A 622 8.79 -29.61 -12.14
CA LEU A 622 8.34 -29.14 -13.46
C LEU A 622 9.46 -29.21 -14.52
N GLU A 623 10.73 -29.21 -14.12
CA GLU A 623 11.89 -29.29 -15.04
C GLU A 623 12.13 -30.71 -15.56
N THR A 624 11.82 -31.72 -14.77
CA THR A 624 12.01 -33.15 -15.14
C THR A 624 10.86 -33.74 -15.95
N ALA A 625 9.70 -33.06 -16.00
CA ALA A 625 8.51 -33.54 -16.70
C ALA A 625 8.33 -32.94 -18.12
N SER A 626 9.18 -31.96 -18.49
CA SER A 626 9.33 -31.42 -19.85
C SER A 626 10.43 -32.15 -20.61
#